data_AF-A0A563DZ09-F1
#
_entry.id   AF-A0A563DZ09-F1
#
_cell.length_a   1.000
_cell.length_b   1.000
_cell.length_c   1.000
_cell.angle_alpha   90.00
_cell.angle_beta   90.00
_cell.angle_gamma   90.00
#
_symmetry.space_group_name_H-M   'P 1'
#
loop_
_entity.id
_entity.type
_entity.pdbx_description
1 polymer ?
#
loop_
_entity_poly.entity_id
_entity_poly.type
_entity_poly.pdbx_seq_one_letter_code
_entity_poly.pdbx_strand_id
1 'polypeptide(L)'
;MRITAAARTVVDLARDGSLQSAVAAADYALHHRLCDRADLESELHALDKGTAGITEVRTTIALADPRAESALESLSRVAMYELRLPRPELQVPLVDRDGQFDRGDFGWPGLVGECDGAAKYARYLRPGEAPGEVVHREKLREDRVRRSDWDVARWGWDDALSRAGLLRILSDKGLRRMPRRHWL
;
A
#
# COMPACT_ATOMS: atom_id res chain seq x y z
N MET A 1 27.75 11.14 -5.65
CA MET A 1 27.56 11.03 -4.20
C MET A 1 26.29 10.21 -3.98
N ARG A 2 26.41 8.93 -3.63
CA ARG A 2 25.25 8.04 -3.42
C ARG A 2 24.53 8.47 -2.15
N ILE A 3 23.21 8.68 -2.22
CA ILE A 3 22.38 9.05 -1.07
C ILE A 3 22.17 7.79 -0.21
N THR A 4 23.17 7.43 0.58
CA THR A 4 23.13 6.26 1.49
C THR A 4 22.25 6.52 2.71
N ALA A 5 21.95 7.78 3.04
CA ALA A 5 21.18 8.12 4.23
C ALA A 5 19.76 7.53 4.24
N ALA A 6 19.04 7.57 3.10
CA ALA A 6 17.66 7.06 3.03
C ALA A 6 17.61 5.54 3.14
N ALA A 7 18.41 4.82 2.33
CA ALA A 7 18.47 3.35 2.38
C ALA A 7 18.94 2.85 3.76
N ARG A 8 19.94 3.50 4.34
CA ARG A 8 20.41 3.19 5.70
C ARG A 8 19.31 3.41 6.74
N THR A 9 18.61 4.54 6.68
CA THR A 9 17.50 4.84 7.59
C THR A 9 16.41 3.78 7.50
N VAL A 10 16.05 3.33 6.30
CA VAL A 10 15.07 2.24 6.11
C VAL A 10 15.55 0.93 6.76
N VAL A 11 16.82 0.56 6.55
CA VAL A 11 17.40 -0.65 7.16
C VAL A 11 17.43 -0.53 8.69
N ASP A 12 17.81 0.62 9.24
CA ASP A 12 17.85 0.84 10.69
C ASP A 12 16.42 0.78 11.29
N LEU A 13 15.43 1.41 10.64
CA LEU A 13 14.02 1.31 11.02
C LEU A 13 13.49 -0.13 10.95
N ALA A 14 13.93 -0.91 9.97
CA ALA A 14 13.53 -2.31 9.84
C ALA A 14 14.14 -3.20 10.94
N ARG A 15 15.30 -2.84 11.49
CA ARG A 15 15.96 -3.61 12.54
C ARG A 15 15.33 -3.40 13.92
N ASP A 16 14.99 -2.15 14.23
CA ASP A 16 14.59 -1.77 15.60
C ASP A 16 13.10 -1.37 15.70
N GLY A 17 12.43 -1.16 14.56
CA GLY A 17 11.05 -0.70 14.49
C GLY A 17 10.03 -1.79 14.18
N SER A 18 8.78 -1.38 13.99
CA SER A 18 7.73 -2.28 13.49
C SER A 18 7.84 -2.45 11.98
N LEU A 19 7.44 -3.62 11.48
CA LEU A 19 7.38 -3.91 10.05
C LEU A 19 6.51 -2.88 9.30
N GLN A 20 5.45 -2.37 9.93
CA GLN A 20 4.57 -1.35 9.36
C GLN A 20 5.33 -0.05 9.08
N SER A 21 6.06 0.47 10.07
CA SER A 21 6.84 1.70 9.93
C SER A 21 7.99 1.53 8.93
N ALA A 22 8.66 0.38 8.96
CA ALA A 22 9.76 0.06 8.06
C ALA A 22 9.31 -0.01 6.60
N VAL A 23 8.20 -0.71 6.30
CA VAL A 23 7.65 -0.80 4.94
C VAL A 23 7.12 0.54 4.47
N ALA A 24 6.44 1.32 5.33
CA ALA A 24 5.99 2.66 4.97
C ALA A 24 7.17 3.59 4.62
N ALA A 25 8.28 3.53 5.38
CA ALA A 25 9.49 4.28 5.08
C ALA A 25 10.16 3.81 3.77
N ALA A 26 10.23 2.50 3.54
CA ALA A 26 10.78 1.92 2.32
C ALA A 26 9.97 2.33 1.08
N ASP A 27 8.64 2.19 1.14
CA ASP A 27 7.70 2.58 0.08
C ASP A 27 7.86 4.07 -0.23
N TYR A 28 7.89 4.93 0.79
CA TYR A 28 8.09 6.38 0.62
C TYR A 28 9.44 6.71 -0.04
N ALA A 29 10.53 6.11 0.44
CA ALA A 29 11.87 6.34 -0.10
C ALA A 29 11.97 5.93 -1.58
N LEU A 30 11.39 4.78 -1.94
CA LEU A 30 11.37 4.29 -3.32
C LEU A 30 10.44 5.13 -4.21
N HIS A 31 9.24 5.47 -3.72
CA HIS A 31 8.27 6.29 -4.46
C HIS A 31 8.84 7.66 -4.84
N HIS A 32 9.55 8.30 -3.91
CA HIS A 32 10.20 9.59 -4.12
C HIS A 32 11.62 9.49 -4.70
N ARG A 33 12.08 8.28 -5.05
CA ARG A 33 13.42 8.02 -5.60
C ARG A 33 14.56 8.57 -4.74
N LEU A 34 14.37 8.54 -3.41
CA LEU A 34 15.42 8.89 -2.44
C LEU A 34 16.51 7.82 -2.35
N CYS A 35 16.12 6.59 -2.68
CA CYS A 35 17.01 5.47 -2.98
C CYS A 35 16.29 4.56 -4.01
N ASP A 36 17.02 3.58 -4.53
CA ASP A 36 16.43 2.48 -5.29
C ASP A 36 16.51 1.15 -4.52
N ARG A 37 15.96 0.09 -5.13
CA ARG A 37 15.97 -1.25 -4.53
C ARG A 37 17.40 -1.80 -4.38
N ALA A 38 18.31 -1.47 -5.29
CA ALA A 38 19.69 -1.92 -5.22
C ALA A 38 20.44 -1.26 -4.06
N ASP A 39 20.13 0.00 -3.72
CA ASP A 39 20.66 0.66 -2.53
C ASP A 39 20.21 -0.06 -1.24
N LEU A 40 18.93 -0.43 -1.14
CA LEU A 40 18.40 -1.19 0.01
C LEU A 40 19.05 -2.58 0.15
N GLU A 41 19.20 -3.28 -0.97
CA GLU A 41 19.88 -4.58 -1.01
C GLU A 41 21.37 -4.44 -0.63
N SER A 42 22.04 -3.38 -1.09
CA SER A 42 23.43 -3.08 -0.72
C SER A 42 23.58 -2.86 0.78
N GLU A 43 22.67 -2.12 1.41
CA GLU A 43 22.70 -1.92 2.87
C GLU A 43 22.42 -3.22 3.64
N LEU A 44 21.50 -4.06 3.16
CA LEU A 44 21.28 -5.40 3.71
C LEU A 44 22.54 -6.28 3.59
N HIS A 45 23.23 -6.25 2.45
CA HIS A 45 24.45 -7.03 2.22
C HIS A 45 25.66 -6.54 3.01
N ALA A 46 25.65 -5.27 3.43
CA ALA A 46 26.67 -4.69 4.30
C ALA A 46 26.48 -5.07 5.78
N LEU A 47 25.36 -5.69 6.16
CA LEU A 47 25.16 -6.19 7.53
C LEU A 47 25.97 -7.46 7.78
N ASP A 48 26.58 -7.54 8.96
CA ASP A 48 27.30 -8.73 9.39
C ASP A 48 26.34 -9.93 9.57
N LYS A 49 26.88 -11.13 9.40
CA LYS A 49 26.13 -12.34 9.71
C LYS A 49 25.80 -12.37 11.21
N GLY A 50 24.53 -12.61 11.54
CA GLY A 50 24.06 -12.65 12.93
C GLY A 50 23.62 -11.30 13.49
N THR A 51 23.63 -10.23 12.69
CA THR A 51 23.02 -8.95 13.08
C THR A 51 21.54 -9.14 13.43
N ALA A 52 21.14 -8.69 14.62
CA ALA A 52 19.75 -8.66 15.04
C ALA A 52 18.91 -7.79 14.08
N GLY A 53 17.69 -8.25 13.76
CA GLY A 53 16.80 -7.57 12.84
C GLY A 53 16.99 -7.93 11.36
N ILE A 54 17.93 -8.81 11.00
CA ILE A 54 18.22 -9.11 9.58
C ILE A 54 17.04 -9.76 8.84
N THR A 55 16.20 -10.53 9.54
CA THR A 55 15.00 -11.14 8.95
C THR A 55 13.93 -10.09 8.68
N GLU A 56 13.81 -9.11 9.56
CA GLU A 56 12.89 -7.98 9.49
C GLU A 56 13.31 -7.04 8.34
N VAL A 57 14.61 -6.78 8.17
CA VAL A 57 15.16 -6.06 7.00
C VAL A 57 14.80 -6.78 5.70
N ARG A 58 15.06 -8.09 5.61
CA ARG A 58 14.72 -8.90 4.43
C ARG A 58 13.22 -8.84 4.11
N THR A 59 12.38 -8.98 5.13
CA THR A 59 10.92 -8.92 4.97
C THR A 59 10.47 -7.52 4.52
N THR A 60 11.06 -6.47 5.08
CA THR A 60 10.77 -5.08 4.69
C THR A 60 11.09 -4.85 3.22
N ILE A 61 12.28 -5.22 2.76
CA ILE A 61 12.72 -5.06 1.36
C ILE A 61 11.83 -5.89 0.42
N ALA A 62 11.47 -7.11 0.82
CA ALA A 62 10.60 -7.97 0.01
C ALA A 62 9.19 -7.39 -0.15
N LEU A 63 8.67 -6.75 0.91
CA LEU A 63 7.37 -6.11 0.88
C LEU A 63 7.40 -4.73 0.21
N ALA A 64 8.51 -4.00 0.22
CA ALA A 64 8.59 -2.64 -0.32
C ALA A 64 8.15 -2.55 -1.79
N ASP A 65 7.30 -1.59 -2.12
CA ASP A 65 6.75 -1.37 -3.46
C ASP A 65 6.63 0.15 -3.75
N PRO A 66 7.31 0.68 -4.79
CA PRO A 66 7.31 2.12 -5.10
C PRO A 66 5.94 2.65 -5.54
N ARG A 67 4.96 1.77 -5.82
CA ARG A 67 3.60 2.17 -6.23
C ARG A 67 2.70 2.53 -5.07
N ALA A 68 3.09 2.27 -3.82
CA ALA A 68 2.32 2.74 -2.67
C ALA A 68 2.46 4.26 -2.56
N GLU A 69 1.34 4.97 -2.61
CA GLU A 69 1.32 6.44 -2.66
C GLU A 69 1.07 7.08 -1.28
N SER A 70 0.76 6.25 -0.28
CA SER A 70 0.44 6.69 1.07
C SER A 70 0.87 5.68 2.15
N ALA A 71 1.07 6.18 3.37
CA ALA A 71 1.35 5.31 4.51
C ALA A 71 0.19 4.32 4.76
N LEU A 72 -1.06 4.76 4.61
CA LEU A 72 -2.22 3.88 4.79
C LEU A 72 -2.17 2.68 3.84
N GLU A 73 -1.72 2.87 2.60
CA GLU A 73 -1.53 1.76 1.66
C GLU A 73 -0.47 0.79 2.15
N SER A 74 0.70 1.29 2.54
CA SER A 74 1.81 0.47 3.07
C SER A 74 1.38 -0.33 4.31
N LEU A 75 0.71 0.32 5.28
CA LEU A 75 0.19 -0.35 6.48
C LEU A 75 -0.86 -1.41 6.13
N SER A 76 -1.75 -1.13 5.19
CA SER A 76 -2.75 -2.09 4.71
C SER A 76 -2.08 -3.34 4.12
N ARG A 77 -1.01 -3.17 3.33
CA ARG A 77 -0.26 -4.32 2.78
C ARG A 77 0.44 -5.14 3.84
N VAL A 78 1.05 -4.50 4.84
CA VAL A 78 1.66 -5.22 5.97
C VAL A 78 0.58 -6.01 6.72
N ALA A 79 -0.57 -5.42 7.00
CA ALA A 79 -1.68 -6.13 7.64
C ALA A 79 -2.17 -7.33 6.79
N MET A 80 -2.33 -7.16 5.47
CA MET A 80 -2.70 -8.25 4.55
C MET A 80 -1.67 -9.38 4.56
N TYR A 81 -0.37 -9.07 4.51
CA TYR A 81 0.72 -10.03 4.60
C TYR A 81 0.70 -10.81 5.93
N GLU A 82 0.49 -10.10 7.04
CA GLU A 82 0.43 -10.69 8.37
C GLU A 82 -0.78 -11.62 8.52
N LEU A 83 -1.94 -11.20 8.01
CA LEU A 83 -3.20 -11.94 7.96
C LEU A 83 -3.20 -13.09 6.94
N ARG A 84 -2.15 -13.21 6.14
CA ARG A 84 -2.02 -14.20 5.08
C ARG A 84 -3.09 -14.05 4.00
N LEU A 85 -3.50 -12.84 3.68
CA LEU A 85 -4.41 -12.57 2.56
C LEU A 85 -3.65 -12.62 1.22
N PRO A 86 -4.33 -12.80 0.08
CA PRO A 86 -3.67 -12.78 -1.23
C PRO A 86 -2.99 -11.42 -1.46
N ARG A 87 -1.78 -11.42 -2.04
CA ARG A 87 -1.07 -10.18 -2.37
C ARG A 87 -1.86 -9.39 -3.42
N PRO A 88 -2.21 -8.12 -3.17
CA PRO A 88 -2.87 -7.29 -4.17
C PRO A 88 -1.88 -6.81 -5.23
N GLU A 89 -2.40 -6.54 -6.42
CA GLU A 89 -1.77 -5.58 -7.34
C GLU A 89 -2.06 -4.15 -6.84
N LEU A 90 -1.07 -3.26 -6.91
CA LEU A 90 -1.26 -1.87 -6.50
C LEU A 90 -1.61 -0.99 -7.69
N GLN A 91 -2.40 0.05 -7.42
CA GLN A 91 -2.69 1.13 -8.37
C GLN A 91 -3.30 0.58 -9.68
N VAL A 92 -4.34 -0.25 -9.54
CA VAL A 92 -4.95 -1.00 -10.64
C VAL A 92 -5.85 -0.11 -11.49
N PRO A 93 -5.66 -0.07 -12.82
CA PRO A 93 -6.48 0.76 -13.69
C PRO A 93 -7.93 0.25 -13.73
N LEU A 94 -8.87 1.17 -13.58
CA LEU A 94 -10.30 0.92 -13.70
C LEU A 94 -10.78 1.66 -14.94
N VAL A 95 -11.27 0.92 -15.92
CA VAL A 95 -11.89 1.48 -17.12
C VAL A 95 -13.38 1.23 -17.02
N ASP A 96 -14.18 2.29 -17.01
CA ASP A 96 -15.64 2.14 -17.04
C ASP A 96 -16.14 1.83 -18.47
N ARG A 97 -17.43 1.55 -18.59
CA ARG A 97 -18.08 1.22 -19.88
C ARG A 97 -18.08 2.39 -20.87
N ASP A 98 -17.87 3.61 -20.38
CA ASP A 98 -17.80 4.84 -21.16
C ASP A 98 -16.35 5.20 -21.54
N GLY A 99 -15.38 4.34 -21.20
CA GLY A 99 -13.96 4.50 -21.53
C GLY A 99 -13.21 5.47 -20.62
N GLN A 100 -13.79 5.90 -19.50
CA GLN A 100 -13.10 6.75 -18.53
C GLN A 100 -12.19 5.93 -17.62
N PHE A 101 -11.04 6.55 -17.30
CA PHE A 101 -9.96 5.94 -16.53
C PHE A 101 -9.96 6.43 -15.08
N ASP A 102 -9.97 5.49 -14.14
CA ASP A 102 -9.71 5.70 -12.72
C ASP A 102 -8.70 4.66 -12.22
N ARG A 103 -8.36 4.69 -10.93
CA ARG A 103 -7.42 3.75 -10.33
C ARG A 103 -7.86 3.32 -8.93
N GLY A 104 -7.84 2.01 -8.71
CA GLY A 104 -8.03 1.40 -7.40
C GLY A 104 -6.70 1.25 -6.67
N ASP A 105 -6.70 1.42 -5.34
CA ASP A 105 -5.47 1.32 -4.54
C ASP A 105 -4.92 -0.12 -4.57
N PHE A 106 -5.84 -1.11 -4.50
CA PHE A 106 -5.54 -2.54 -4.48
C PHE A 106 -6.43 -3.33 -5.44
N GLY A 107 -5.90 -4.35 -6.11
CA GLY A 107 -6.69 -5.24 -6.96
C GLY A 107 -6.41 -6.71 -6.74
N TRP A 108 -7.48 -7.49 -6.84
CA TRP A 108 -7.53 -8.95 -6.89
C TRP A 108 -8.51 -9.36 -8.00
N PRO A 109 -8.54 -10.63 -8.45
CA PRO A 109 -9.52 -11.05 -9.46
C PRO A 109 -10.97 -10.70 -9.07
N GLY A 110 -11.60 -9.78 -9.80
CA GLY A 110 -12.97 -9.32 -9.58
C GLY A 110 -13.22 -8.42 -8.36
N LEU A 111 -12.19 -8.05 -7.59
CA LEU A 111 -12.30 -7.17 -6.42
C LEU A 111 -11.28 -6.04 -6.47
N VAL A 112 -11.74 -4.83 -6.17
CA VAL A 112 -10.90 -3.66 -5.93
C VAL A 112 -10.99 -3.27 -4.45
N GLY A 113 -9.86 -2.91 -3.86
CA GLY A 113 -9.76 -2.33 -2.53
C GLY A 113 -9.43 -0.85 -2.61
N GLU A 114 -10.15 -0.03 -1.87
CA GLU A 114 -9.84 1.39 -1.68
C GLU A 114 -9.60 1.65 -0.20
N CYS A 115 -8.46 2.26 0.10
CA CYS A 115 -8.19 2.74 1.45
C CYS A 115 -8.42 4.25 1.51
N ASP A 116 -9.37 4.66 2.34
CA ASP A 116 -9.75 6.05 2.48
C ASP A 116 -9.13 6.62 3.74
N GLY A 117 -8.00 7.29 3.58
CA GLY A 117 -7.49 8.18 4.62
C GLY A 117 -8.30 9.47 4.62
N ALA A 118 -8.54 10.07 5.79
CA ALA A 118 -9.11 11.43 5.88
C ALA A 118 -8.35 12.49 5.05
N ALA A 119 -7.10 12.19 4.66
CA ALA A 119 -6.27 13.02 3.79
C ALA A 119 -6.55 12.88 2.27
N LYS A 120 -7.32 11.87 1.82
CA LYS A 120 -7.72 11.73 0.40
C LYS A 120 -8.53 12.95 -0.05
N TYR A 121 -9.39 13.49 0.83
CA TYR A 121 -10.15 14.72 0.60
C TYR A 121 -9.26 15.93 0.29
N ALA A 122 -8.10 16.05 0.95
CA ALA A 122 -7.17 17.16 0.73
C ALA A 122 -6.29 16.96 -0.52
N ARG A 123 -5.93 15.71 -0.85
CA ARG A 123 -5.08 15.38 -2.02
C ARG A 123 -5.81 15.52 -3.36
N TYR A 124 -7.12 15.35 -3.37
CA TYR A 124 -7.91 15.53 -4.60
C TYR A 124 -8.36 16.97 -4.83
N LEU A 125 -8.23 17.88 -3.86
CA LEU A 125 -8.43 19.30 -4.11
C LEU A 125 -7.40 19.77 -5.13
N ARG A 126 -7.84 19.95 -6.38
CA ARG A 126 -7.03 20.64 -7.37
C ARG A 126 -6.89 22.11 -6.93
N PRO A 127 -5.76 22.78 -7.20
CA PRO A 127 -5.63 24.20 -6.90
C PRO A 127 -6.82 24.98 -7.50
N GLY A 128 -7.62 25.63 -6.64
CA GLY A 128 -8.80 26.40 -7.04
C GLY A 128 -10.13 25.64 -7.08
N GLU A 129 -10.16 24.35 -6.75
CA GLU A 129 -11.39 23.54 -6.74
C GLU A 129 -12.24 23.84 -5.50
N ALA A 130 -13.54 24.08 -5.70
CA ALA A 130 -14.46 24.34 -4.60
C ALA A 130 -14.80 23.02 -3.86
N PRO A 131 -15.05 23.04 -2.53
CA PRO A 131 -15.40 21.83 -1.78
C PRO A 131 -16.57 21.01 -2.38
N GLY A 132 -17.54 21.68 -3.00
CA GLY A 132 -18.67 21.02 -3.68
C GLY A 132 -18.30 20.25 -4.95
N GLU A 133 -17.24 20.67 -5.65
CA GLU A 133 -16.74 19.99 -6.86
C GLU A 133 -16.02 18.68 -6.51
N VAL A 134 -15.33 18.65 -5.36
CA VAL A 134 -14.74 17.41 -4.81
C VAL A 134 -15.82 16.39 -4.52
N VAL A 135 -16.91 16.81 -3.85
CA VAL A 135 -18.05 15.93 -3.54
C VAL A 135 -18.71 15.43 -4.83
N HIS A 136 -18.87 16.30 -5.83
CA HIS A 136 -19.45 15.91 -7.12
C HIS A 136 -18.57 14.89 -7.85
N ARG A 137 -17.26 15.11 -7.92
CA ARG A 137 -16.31 14.18 -8.54
C ARG A 137 -16.25 12.85 -7.81
N GLU A 138 -16.32 12.86 -6.48
CA GLU A 138 -16.34 11.63 -5.69
C GLU A 138 -17.64 10.85 -5.92
N LYS A 139 -18.78 11.54 -6.02
CA LYS A 139 -20.05 10.91 -6.39
C LYS A 139 -19.99 10.29 -7.79
N LEU A 140 -19.40 11.00 -8.77
CA LEU A 140 -19.19 10.45 -10.11
C LEU A 140 -18.24 9.25 -10.08
N ARG A 141 -17.20 9.26 -9.24
CA ARG A 141 -16.28 8.15 -9.04
C ARG A 141 -16.99 6.93 -8.46
N GLU A 142 -17.80 7.14 -7.44
CA GLU A 142 -18.62 6.09 -6.83
C GLU A 142 -19.60 5.49 -7.84
N ASP A 143 -20.28 6.34 -8.63
CA ASP A 143 -21.19 5.92 -9.69
C ASP A 143 -20.46 5.11 -10.79
N ARG A 144 -19.24 5.49 -11.16
CA ARG A 144 -18.41 4.75 -12.14
C ARG A 144 -18.03 3.37 -11.63
N VAL A 145 -17.51 3.30 -10.40
CA VAL A 145 -17.16 2.04 -9.75
C VAL A 145 -18.39 1.12 -9.64
N ARG A 146 -19.55 1.66 -9.27
CA ARG A 146 -20.83 0.91 -9.24
C ARG A 146 -21.28 0.39 -10.61
N ARG A 147 -20.89 1.06 -11.71
CA ARG A 147 -21.21 0.64 -13.10
C ARG A 147 -20.20 -0.33 -13.68
N SER A 148 -19.07 -0.51 -13.01
CA SER A 148 -18.06 -1.51 -13.38
C SER A 148 -18.45 -2.89 -12.85
N ASP A 149 -17.93 -3.95 -13.45
CA ASP A 149 -18.20 -5.33 -12.98
C ASP A 149 -17.34 -5.72 -11.74
N TRP A 150 -16.64 -4.75 -11.16
CA TRP A 150 -15.80 -4.95 -9.98
C TRP A 150 -16.63 -4.87 -8.70
N ASP A 151 -16.43 -5.84 -7.80
CA ASP A 151 -16.81 -5.63 -6.41
C ASP A 151 -15.78 -4.71 -5.73
N VAL A 152 -16.21 -3.95 -4.71
CA VAL A 152 -15.34 -2.99 -4.01
C VAL A 152 -15.38 -3.16 -2.50
N ALA A 153 -14.19 -3.24 -1.91
CA ALA A 153 -13.93 -3.19 -0.48
C ALA A 153 -13.37 -1.81 -0.10
N ARG A 154 -13.91 -1.19 0.96
CA ARG A 154 -13.39 0.08 1.49
C ARG A 154 -13.03 -0.05 2.96
N TRP A 155 -11.94 0.61 3.36
CA TRP A 155 -11.51 0.62 4.75
C TRP A 155 -10.70 1.87 5.08
N GLY A 156 -10.67 2.23 6.36
CA GLY A 156 -9.94 3.40 6.86
C GLY A 156 -8.68 3.04 7.66
N TRP A 157 -8.13 4.03 8.36
CA TRP A 157 -7.01 3.85 9.28
C TRP A 157 -7.28 2.82 10.38
N ASP A 158 -8.46 2.89 11.00
CA ASP A 158 -8.81 1.99 12.11
C ASP A 158 -8.83 0.53 11.67
N ASP A 159 -9.33 0.25 10.46
CA ASP A 159 -9.34 -1.08 9.88
C ASP A 159 -7.93 -1.53 9.47
N ALA A 160 -7.13 -0.66 8.85
CA ALA A 160 -5.75 -0.99 8.45
C ALA A 160 -4.86 -1.30 9.67
N LEU A 161 -5.10 -0.62 10.80
CA LEU A 161 -4.44 -0.87 12.07
C LEU A 161 -5.07 -2.06 12.84
N SER A 162 -6.36 -2.34 12.62
CA SER A 162 -7.09 -3.46 13.19
C SER A 162 -7.09 -4.69 12.27
N ARG A 163 -6.19 -5.63 12.54
CA ARG A 163 -6.13 -6.93 11.84
C ARG A 163 -7.50 -7.61 11.74
N ALA A 164 -8.35 -7.51 12.76
CA ALA A 164 -9.68 -8.11 12.75
C ALA A 164 -10.66 -7.37 11.80
N GLY A 165 -10.63 -6.03 11.79
CA GLY A 165 -11.45 -5.20 10.93
C GLY A 165 -11.16 -5.44 9.46
N LEU A 166 -9.89 -5.31 9.07
CA LEU A 166 -9.46 -5.54 7.69
C LEU A 166 -9.74 -6.97 7.23
N LEU A 167 -9.47 -7.97 8.09
CA LEU A 167 -9.77 -9.36 7.77
C LEU A 167 -11.25 -9.57 7.48
N ARG A 168 -12.14 -9.02 8.31
CA ARG A 168 -13.59 -9.14 8.14
C ARG A 168 -14.01 -8.55 6.80
N ILE A 169 -13.64 -7.28 6.54
CA ILE A 169 -13.98 -6.56 5.31
C ILE A 169 -13.58 -7.36 4.06
N LEU A 170 -12.33 -7.84 4.01
CA LEU A 170 -11.83 -8.55 2.83
C LEU A 170 -12.39 -9.98 2.73
N SER A 171 -12.65 -10.66 3.86
CA SER A 171 -13.21 -12.01 3.84
C SER A 171 -14.69 -12.02 3.43
N ASP A 172 -15.45 -10.99 3.83
CA ASP A 172 -16.84 -10.77 3.41
C ASP A 172 -16.93 -10.60 1.89
N LYS A 173 -15.87 -10.08 1.26
CA LYS A 173 -15.69 -9.92 -0.18
C LYS A 173 -15.10 -11.16 -0.87
N GLY A 174 -15.03 -12.29 -0.18
CA GLY A 174 -14.62 -13.56 -0.76
C GLY A 174 -13.11 -13.83 -0.70
N LEU A 175 -12.27 -12.92 -0.18
CA LEU A 175 -10.84 -13.23 -0.04
C LEU A 175 -10.64 -14.31 1.01
N ARG A 176 -9.70 -15.20 0.72
CA ARG A 176 -9.36 -16.33 1.58
C ARG A 176 -7.88 -16.31 1.88
N ARG A 177 -7.51 -16.79 3.07
CA ARG A 177 -6.12 -16.85 3.48
C ARG A 177 -5.31 -17.80 2.59
N MET A 178 -4.10 -17.42 2.24
CA MET A 178 -3.15 -18.16 1.42
C MET A 178 -1.75 -18.17 2.07
N PRO A 179 -0.91 -19.18 1.81
CA PRO A 179 0.45 -19.21 2.35
C PRO A 179 1.29 -17.98 1.96
N ARG A 180 2.17 -17.51 2.85
CA ARG A 180 2.98 -16.29 2.63
C ARG A 180 3.94 -16.35 1.44
N ARG A 181 4.26 -17.54 0.92
CA ARG A 181 5.08 -17.71 -0.30
C ARG A 181 4.51 -17.03 -1.54
N HIS A 182 3.23 -16.61 -1.52
CA HIS A 182 2.64 -15.83 -2.61
C HIS A 182 2.99 -14.33 -2.53
N TRP A 183 3.66 -13.90 -1.45
CA TRP A 183 4.14 -12.53 -1.27
C TRP A 183 5.63 -12.36 -1.56
N LEU A 184 6.41 -13.42 -1.37
CA LEU A 184 7.88 -13.42 -1.31
C LEU A 184 8.47 -14.16 -2.52
#